data_AF-A0A919XV82-F1
#
_entry.id   AF-A0A919XV82-F1
#
_cell.length_a   1.000
_cell.length_b   1.000
_cell.length_c   1.000
_cell.angle_alpha   90.00
_cell.angle_beta   90.00
_cell.angle_gamma   90.00
#
_symmetry.space_group_name_H-M   'P 1'
#
loop_
_entity.id
_entity.type
_entity.pdbx_description
1 polymer ?
#
loop_
_entity_poly.entity_id
_entity_poly.type
_entity_poly.pdbx_seq_one_letter_code
_entity_poly.pdbx_strand_id
1 'polypeptide(L)' 'MGGDIRVTLISPGVTESELADSVSDEQSRQFMKEYCQIAIPASATARSIMYAIKQSVEVDANEIIVRPTASPN' A
#
# COMPACT_ATOMS: atom_id res chain seq x y z
N MET A 1 8.43 -24.48 -16.46
CA MET A 1 8.45 -23.21 -17.21
C MET A 1 7.72 -22.18 -16.37
N GLY A 2 8.39 -21.08 -16.01
CA GLY A 2 7.88 -20.04 -15.10
C GLY A 2 8.90 -19.44 -14.12
N GLY A 3 10.21 -19.71 -14.27
CA GLY A 3 11.21 -19.40 -13.24
C GLY A 3 11.84 -18.00 -13.26
N ASP A 4 11.54 -17.16 -14.25
CA ASP A 4 12.22 -15.86 -14.43
C ASP A 4 11.33 -14.64 -14.14
N ILE A 5 10.03 -14.85 -13.94
CA ILE A 5 9.09 -13.76 -13.63
C ILE A 5 8.64 -13.93 -12.20
N ARG A 6 9.03 -12.97 -11.35
CA ARG A 6 8.50 -12.84 -9.98
C ARG A 6 7.26 -11.98 -9.97
N VAL A 7 6.31 -12.31 -9.11
CA VAL A 7 5.05 -11.57 -8.96
C VAL A 7 4.82 -11.28 -7.49
N THR A 8 4.75 -9.99 -7.15
CA THR A 8 4.51 -9.53 -5.77
C THR A 8 3.27 -8.64 -5.72
N LEU A 9 2.31 -8.99 -4.86
CA LEU A 9 1.21 -8.11 -4.50
C LEU A 9 1.66 -7.14 -3.39
N ILE A 10 1.42 -5.84 -3.59
CA ILE A 10 1.61 -4.83 -2.54
C ILE A 10 0.24 -4.36 -2.08
N SER A 11 -0.06 -4.60 -0.80
CA SER A 11 -1.35 -4.31 -0.16
C SER A 11 -1.16 -3.18 0.87
N PRO A 12 -1.07 -1.90 0.45
CA PRO A 12 -0.94 -0.79 1.37
C PRO A 12 -2.28 -0.51 2.08
N GLY A 13 -2.19 -0.17 3.35
CA GLY A 13 -3.27 0.46 4.10
C GLY A 13 -3.44 1.92 3.69
N VAL A 14 -4.10 2.69 4.56
CA VAL A 14 -4.34 4.12 4.34
C VAL A 14 -3.04 4.84 4.00
N THR A 15 -2.96 5.40 2.80
CA THR A 15 -1.74 6.01 2.25
C THR A 15 -2.06 7.40 1.71
N GLU A 16 -1.20 8.36 2.01
CA GLU A 16 -1.31 9.73 1.48
C GLU A 16 -1.31 9.70 -0.05
N SER A 17 -2.41 10.17 -0.65
CA SER A 17 -2.62 10.25 -2.08
C SER A 17 -3.84 11.12 -2.40
N GLU A 18 -4.00 11.47 -3.67
CA GLU A 18 -5.15 12.19 -4.21
C GLU A 18 -6.42 11.30 -4.33
N LEU A 19 -6.33 10.00 -3.99
CA LEU A 19 -7.44 9.05 -4.16
C LEU A 19 -8.70 9.49 -3.41
N ALA A 20 -8.56 10.01 -2.19
CA ALA A 20 -9.68 10.47 -1.39
C ALA A 20 -10.41 11.67 -2.03
N ASP A 21 -9.70 12.48 -2.83
CA ASP A 21 -10.27 13.65 -3.50
C ASP A 21 -11.20 13.27 -4.66
N SER A 22 -11.02 12.06 -5.21
CA SER A 22 -11.84 11.53 -6.30
C SER A 22 -13.20 10.97 -5.85
N VAL A 23 -13.46 10.94 -4.53
CA VAL A 23 -14.70 10.37 -3.98
C VAL A 23 -15.88 11.31 -4.24
N SER A 24 -16.80 10.89 -5.10
CA SER A 24 -17.95 11.71 -5.53
C SER A 24 -19.06 11.84 -4.49
N ASP A 25 -19.29 10.79 -3.69
CA ASP A 25 -20.31 10.81 -2.64
C ASP A 25 -19.84 11.63 -1.44
N GLU A 26 -20.64 12.60 -1.01
CA GLU A 26 -20.24 13.57 0.02
C GLU A 26 -20.03 12.91 1.39
N GLN A 27 -20.90 11.95 1.75
CA GLN A 27 -20.78 11.22 3.01
C GLN A 27 -19.50 10.38 3.03
N SER A 28 -19.22 9.67 1.92
CA SER A 28 -18.01 8.87 1.75
C SER A 28 -16.76 9.72 1.76
N ARG A 29 -16.78 10.92 1.15
CA ARG A 29 -15.63 11.84 1.15
C ARG A 29 -15.32 12.32 2.57
N GLN A 30 -16.34 12.64 3.36
CA GLN A 30 -16.15 13.05 4.75
C GLN A 30 -15.59 11.91 5.60
N PHE A 31 -16.11 10.69 5.43
CA PHE A 31 -15.53 9.50 6.06
C PHE A 31 -14.08 9.28 5.66
N MET A 32 -13.75 9.44 4.38
CA MET A 32 -12.37 9.30 3.89
C MET A 32 -11.41 10.33 4.49
N LYS A 33 -11.85 11.56 4.75
CA LYS A 33 -11.02 12.56 5.46
C LYS A 33 -10.63 12.09 6.86
N GLU A 34 -11.57 11.51 7.60
CA GLU A 34 -11.33 10.97 8.94
C GLU A 34 -10.44 9.71 8.88
N TYR A 35 -10.76 8.80 7.96
CA TYR A 35 -10.00 7.58 7.73
C TYR A 35 -8.55 7.86 7.31
N CYS A 36 -8.31 8.91 6.52
CA CYS A 36 -6.99 9.35 6.07
C CYS A 36 -6.13 10.04 7.14
N GLN A 37 -6.64 10.30 8.35
CA GLN A 37 -5.85 10.94 9.42
C GLN A 37 -4.68 10.07 9.90
N ILE A 38 -4.77 8.76 9.71
CA ILE A 38 -3.71 7.80 10.07
C ILE A 38 -2.89 7.37 8.86
N ALA A 39 -2.96 8.10 7.74
CA ALA A 39 -2.29 7.71 6.52
C ALA A 39 -0.76 7.60 6.72
N ILE A 40 -0.16 6.58 6.12
CA ILE A 40 1.30 6.52 5.95
C ILE A 40 1.71 7.34 4.72
N PRO A 41 2.94 7.89 4.69
CA PRO A 41 3.42 8.57 3.50
C PRO A 41 3.54 7.59 2.33
N ALA A 42 3.26 8.03 1.10
CA ALA A 42 3.43 7.24 -0.12
C ALA A 42 4.83 6.60 -0.25
N SER A 43 5.85 7.26 0.33
CA SER A 43 7.22 6.72 0.41
C SER A 43 7.32 5.39 1.16
N ALA A 44 6.40 5.07 2.07
CA ALA A 44 6.34 3.78 2.75
C ALA A 44 5.98 2.65 1.77
N THR A 45 4.97 2.85 0.92
CA THR A 45 4.61 1.94 -0.16
C THR A 45 5.74 1.83 -1.20
N ALA A 46 6.41 2.94 -1.53
CA ALA A 46 7.57 2.87 -2.42
C ALA A 46 8.73 2.03 -1.83
N ARG A 47 8.94 2.10 -0.51
CA ARG A 47 9.96 1.28 0.18
C ARG A 47 9.60 -0.21 0.20
N SER A 48 8.32 -0.59 0.28
CA SER A 48 7.93 -2.01 0.19
C SER A 48 8.15 -2.58 -1.22
N ILE A 49 7.85 -1.79 -2.26
CA ILE A 49 8.18 -2.14 -3.64
C ILE A 49 9.69 -2.31 -3.80
N MET A 50 10.48 -1.36 -3.29
CA MET A 50 11.95 -1.43 -3.34
C MET A 50 12.49 -2.66 -2.60
N TYR A 51 11.90 -3.03 -1.46
CA TYR A 51 12.24 -4.25 -0.74
C TYR A 51 12.03 -5.50 -1.59
N ALA A 52 10.87 -5.62 -2.26
CA ALA A 52 10.56 -6.76 -3.14
C ALA A 52 11.54 -6.85 -4.32
N ILE A 53 11.79 -5.73 -5.00
CA ILE A 53 12.68 -5.69 -6.17
C ILE A 53 14.12 -6.06 -5.80
N LYS A 54 14.61 -5.63 -4.63
CA LYS A 54 15.98 -5.89 -4.16
C LYS A 54 16.25 -7.32 -3.71
N GLN A 55 15.22 -8.17 -3.60
CA GLN A 55 15.43 -9.56 -3.23
C GLN A 55 16.25 -10.31 -4.28
N SER A 56 17.07 -11.27 -3.84
CA SER A 56 17.86 -12.13 -4.73
C SER A 56 16.96 -12.92 -5.70
N VAL A 57 17.54 -13.46 -6.77
CA VAL A 57 16.79 -14.25 -7.78
C VAL A 57 16.14 -15.52 -7.19
N GLU A 58 16.62 -16.00 -6.04
CA GLU A 58 16.08 -17.17 -5.35
C GLU A 58 14.89 -16.85 -4.44
N VAL A 59 14.56 -15.56 -4.26
CA VAL A 59 13.52 -15.10 -3.35
C VAL A 59 12.38 -14.47 -4.15
N ASP A 60 11.19 -15.06 -4.03
CA ASP A 60 9.93 -14.49 -4.48
C ASP A 60 9.05 -14.16 -3.27
N ALA A 61 8.59 -12.92 -3.21
CA ALA A 61 7.69 -12.45 -2.16
C ALA A 61 6.28 -12.38 -2.75
N ASN A 62 5.42 -13.30 -2.36
CA ASN A 62 4.06 -13.37 -2.90
C ASN A 62 3.23 -12.11 -2.56
N GLU A 63 3.31 -11.63 -1.31
CA GLU A 63 2.53 -10.48 -0.84
C GLU A 63 3.29 -9.70 0.24
N ILE A 64 3.14 -8.36 0.21
CA ILE A 64 3.58 -7.45 1.26
C ILE A 64 2.40 -6.57 1.68
N ILE A 65 1.94 -6.76 2.92
CA ILE A 65 0.91 -5.95 3.55
C ILE A 65 1.59 -4.85 4.36
N VAL A 66 1.27 -3.58 4.08
CA VAL A 66 1.86 -2.42 4.78
C VAL A 66 0.74 -1.67 5.49
N ARG A 67 0.75 -1.62 6.82
CA ARG A 67 -0.31 -0.95 7.60
C ARG A 67 0.25 0.23 8.40
N PRO A 68 -0.51 1.33 8.54
CA PRO A 68 -0.23 2.31 9.57
C PRO A 68 -0.26 1.65 10.95
N THR A 69 0.73 1.93 11.79
CA THR A 69 0.78 1.41 13.17
C THR A 69 -0.34 1.97 14.06
N ALA A 70 -0.95 3.08 13.65
CA ALA A 70 -2.10 3.70 14.31
C ALA A 70 -3.45 3.12 13.87
N SER A 71 -3.48 2.17 12.93
CA SER A 71 -4.73 1.51 12.54
C SER A 71 -5.28 0.67 13.71
N PRO A 72 -6.59 0.75 14.01
CA PRO A 72 -7.22 -0.21 14.92
C PRO A 72 -7.08 -1.64 14.36
N ASN A 73 -6.85 -2.60 15.27
CA ASN A 73 -6.73 -4.03 14.94
C ASN A 73 -8.09 -4.64 14.60
#